data_AF-A0A9Q0V3Y8-F1
#
_entry.id   AF-A0A9Q0V3Y8-F1
#
_cell.length_a   1.000
_cell.length_b   1.000
_cell.length_c   1.000
_cell.angle_alpha   90.00
_cell.angle_beta   90.00
_cell.angle_gamma   90.00
#
_symmetry.space_group_name_H-M   'P 1'
#
loop_
_entity.id
_entity.type
_entity.pdbx_description
1 polymer ?
#
loop_
_entity_poly.entity_id
_entity_poly.type
_entity_poly.pdbx_seq_one_letter_code
_entity_poly.pdbx_strand_id
1 'polypeptide(L)'
;MALLVQTISAVSIACTMGLIIAWRLAVVMIAVQPIIIVCFYVRRVLLTSMSQKAIKAQDESSKLAADAVSNLRTITAFSSQDRILKMLEKAQEGPQKENIRQSWYAGIGLGTSQSLMSCTWALDFWYGGRLISQGYITAKALFETFMILVSTGRVIADAGSMTTDLAKGSDSIRSVFAVLDRYTRIEPEDPEGYQPASSEVNESEVVEAAKAANAHDFIAALKDPTHPCCPRDLPGHTTL
;
A
#
# COMPACT_ATOMS: atom_id res chain seq x y z
N MET A 1 -1.36 -13.79 -15.34
CA MET A 1 -2.53 -14.58 -15.81
C MET A 1 -2.31 -16.09 -15.70
N ALA A 2 -1.19 -16.66 -16.20
CA ALA A 2 -0.92 -18.10 -16.09
C ALA A 2 -1.02 -18.66 -14.65
N LEU A 3 -0.50 -17.92 -13.65
CA LEU A 3 -0.57 -18.32 -12.24
C LEU A 3 -1.99 -18.31 -11.67
N LEU A 4 -2.88 -17.40 -12.11
CA LEU A 4 -4.29 -17.40 -11.67
C LEU A 4 -5.05 -18.62 -12.22
N VAL A 5 -4.79 -18.97 -13.49
CA VAL A 5 -5.35 -20.18 -14.08
C VAL A 5 -4.81 -21.43 -13.40
N GLN A 6 -3.52 -21.42 -13.05
CA GLN A 6 -2.88 -22.49 -12.28
C GLN A 6 -3.49 -22.62 -10.87
N THR A 7 -3.76 -21.53 -10.18
CA THR A 7 -4.30 -21.58 -8.81
C THR A 7 -5.75 -22.05 -8.82
N ILE A 8 -6.58 -21.57 -9.75
CA ILE A 8 -7.97 -22.04 -9.91
C ILE A 8 -8.01 -23.54 -10.23
N SER A 9 -7.16 -23.99 -11.17
CA SER A 9 -7.10 -25.42 -11.52
C SER A 9 -6.58 -26.27 -10.35
N ALA A 10 -5.51 -25.85 -9.67
CA ALA A 10 -4.98 -26.56 -8.51
C ALA A 10 -6.00 -26.67 -7.36
N VAL A 11 -6.72 -25.58 -7.05
CA VAL A 11 -7.76 -25.58 -6.01
C VAL A 11 -8.91 -26.51 -6.38
N SER A 12 -9.35 -26.51 -7.64
CA SER A 12 -10.42 -27.40 -8.10
C SER A 12 -10.05 -28.89 -7.99
N ILE A 13 -8.81 -29.25 -8.36
CA ILE A 13 -8.30 -30.62 -8.27
C ILE A 13 -8.13 -31.04 -6.80
N ALA A 14 -7.63 -30.15 -5.95
CA ALA A 14 -7.45 -30.41 -4.53
C ALA A 14 -8.79 -30.60 -3.80
N CYS A 15 -9.79 -29.76 -4.08
CA CYS A 15 -11.13 -29.89 -3.49
C CYS A 15 -11.79 -31.20 -3.92
N THR A 16 -11.72 -31.57 -5.20
CA THR A 16 -12.30 -32.81 -5.70
C THR A 16 -11.61 -34.04 -5.11
N MET A 17 -10.27 -34.09 -5.08
CA MET A 17 -9.53 -35.20 -4.46
C MET A 17 -9.79 -35.32 -2.97
N GLY A 18 -9.81 -34.21 -2.23
CA GLY A 18 -10.10 -34.22 -0.78
C GLY A 18 -11.51 -34.71 -0.44
N LEU A 19 -12.51 -34.32 -1.24
CA LEU A 19 -13.89 -34.79 -1.10
C LEU A 19 -14.04 -36.28 -1.40
N ILE A 20 -13.30 -36.81 -2.38
CA ILE A 20 -13.35 -38.24 -2.76
C ILE A 20 -12.68 -39.12 -1.70
N ILE A 21 -11.51 -38.72 -1.18
CA ILE A 21 -10.73 -39.53 -0.24
C ILE A 21 -11.40 -39.60 1.14
N ALA A 22 -11.83 -38.46 1.68
CA ALA A 22 -12.34 -38.38 3.04
C ALA A 22 -13.39 -37.27 3.20
N TRP A 23 -14.57 -37.44 2.58
CA TRP A 23 -15.64 -36.43 2.59
C TRP A 23 -16.02 -35.93 3.99
N ARG A 24 -16.03 -36.80 5.02
CA ARG A 24 -16.37 -36.44 6.41
C ARG A 24 -15.34 -35.53 7.06
N LEU A 25 -14.06 -35.67 6.70
CA LEU A 25 -12.98 -34.82 7.19
C LEU A 25 -12.97 -33.50 6.41
N ALA A 26 -13.11 -33.57 5.09
CA ALA A 26 -13.13 -32.41 4.20
C ALA A 26 -14.22 -31.40 4.59
N VAL A 27 -15.43 -31.86 4.93
CA VAL A 27 -16.53 -30.97 5.36
C VAL A 27 -16.18 -30.19 6.62
N VAL A 28 -15.51 -30.82 7.59
CA VAL A 28 -15.09 -30.12 8.83
C VAL A 28 -14.02 -29.08 8.51
N MET A 29 -13.04 -29.40 7.68
CA MET A 29 -11.99 -28.45 7.30
C MET A 29 -12.55 -27.24 6.54
N ILE A 30 -13.55 -27.46 5.67
CA ILE A 30 -14.27 -26.36 5.01
C ILE A 30 -15.05 -25.51 6.02
N ALA A 31 -15.71 -26.13 7.00
CA ALA A 31 -16.46 -25.41 8.03
C ALA A 31 -15.57 -24.57 8.96
N VAL A 32 -14.31 -24.97 9.15
CA VAL A 32 -13.33 -24.26 9.98
C VAL A 32 -12.66 -23.10 9.22
N GLN A 33 -12.62 -23.16 7.89
CA GLN A 33 -12.06 -22.11 7.03
C GLN A 33 -12.53 -20.67 7.33
N PRO A 34 -13.83 -20.35 7.56
CA PRO A 34 -14.26 -18.99 7.89
C PRO A 34 -13.64 -18.47 9.20
N ILE A 35 -13.45 -19.34 10.20
CA ILE A 35 -12.83 -18.96 11.47
C ILE A 35 -11.36 -18.55 11.23
N ILE A 36 -10.65 -19.31 10.39
CA ILE A 36 -9.27 -19.01 9.99
C ILE A 36 -9.22 -17.65 9.27
N ILE A 37 -10.13 -17.41 8.32
CA ILE A 37 -10.19 -16.15 7.55
C ILE A 37 -10.38 -14.96 8.49
N VAL A 38 -11.30 -15.05 9.46
CA VAL A 38 -11.53 -14.00 10.46
C VAL A 38 -10.26 -13.75 11.29
N CYS A 39 -9.56 -14.81 11.72
CA CYS A 39 -8.31 -14.67 12.46
C CYS A 39 -7.24 -13.94 11.66
N PHE A 40 -7.05 -14.32 10.38
CA PHE A 40 -6.11 -13.64 9.49
C PHE A 40 -6.47 -12.17 9.26
N TYR A 41 -7.76 -11.88 9.08
CA TYR A 41 -8.25 -10.52 8.89
C TYR A 41 -7.94 -9.64 10.11
N VAL A 42 -8.26 -10.12 11.32
CA VAL A 42 -7.98 -9.40 12.58
C VAL A 42 -6.48 -9.12 12.71
N ARG A 43 -5.61 -10.10 12.45
CA ARG A 43 -4.15 -9.86 12.49
C ARG A 43 -3.69 -8.83 11.49
N ARG A 44 -4.19 -8.91 10.25
CA ARG A 44 -3.83 -7.97 9.19
C ARG A 44 -4.21 -6.55 9.61
N VAL A 45 -5.44 -6.34 10.07
CA VAL A 45 -5.93 -5.03 10.51
C VAL A 45 -5.14 -4.52 11.71
N LEU A 46 -4.85 -5.37 12.70
CA LEU A 46 -4.03 -5.01 13.85
C LEU A 46 -2.62 -4.57 13.39
N LEU A 47 -1.93 -5.38 12.59
CA LEU A 47 -0.58 -5.06 12.12
C LEU A 47 -0.56 -3.77 11.29
N THR A 48 -1.48 -3.60 10.34
CA THR A 48 -1.53 -2.40 9.50
C THR A 48 -1.86 -1.16 10.32
N SER A 49 -2.83 -1.23 11.24
CA SER A 49 -3.19 -0.09 12.07
C SER A 49 -2.07 0.31 13.04
N MET A 50 -1.38 -0.66 13.64
CA MET A 50 -0.22 -0.40 14.51
C MET A 50 0.93 0.20 13.72
N SER A 51 1.24 -0.35 12.54
CA SER A 51 2.27 0.19 11.66
C SER A 51 2.00 1.64 11.29
N GLN A 52 0.76 1.98 10.91
CA GLN A 52 0.40 3.36 10.59
C GLN A 52 0.50 4.31 11.79
N LYS A 53 0.08 3.86 12.98
CA LYS A 53 0.21 4.67 14.21
C LYS A 53 1.67 4.89 14.59
N ALA A 54 2.51 3.87 14.46
CA ALA A 54 3.94 3.95 14.72
C ALA A 54 4.63 4.93 13.74
N ILE A 55 4.32 4.84 12.45
CA ILE A 55 4.84 5.76 11.43
C ILE A 55 4.43 7.21 11.75
N LYS A 56 3.15 7.45 12.05
CA LYS A 56 2.63 8.78 12.39
C LYS A 56 3.25 9.36 13.65
N ALA A 57 3.45 8.54 14.68
CA ALA A 57 4.10 8.98 15.90
C ALA A 57 5.59 9.32 15.67
N GLN A 58 6.27 8.58 14.78
CA GLN A 58 7.68 8.81 14.47
C GLN A 58 7.91 10.02 13.54
N ASP A 59 6.90 10.43 12.77
CA ASP A 59 7.01 11.43 11.70
C ASP A 59 7.64 12.77 12.17
N GLU A 60 7.21 13.29 13.32
CA GLU A 60 7.73 14.54 13.88
C GLU A 60 9.23 14.44 14.22
N SER A 61 9.63 13.36 14.89
CA SER A 61 11.03 13.14 15.25
C SER A 61 11.91 12.89 14.03
N SER A 62 11.38 12.20 13.01
CA SER A 62 12.07 11.96 11.74
C SER A 62 12.27 13.26 10.96
N LYS A 63 11.26 14.14 10.95
CA LYS A 63 11.37 15.47 10.33
C LYS A 63 12.41 16.33 11.04
N LEU A 64 12.36 16.39 12.38
CA LEU A 64 13.35 17.13 13.16
C LEU A 64 14.78 16.61 12.94
N ALA A 65 14.96 15.29 12.86
CA ALA A 65 16.25 14.69 12.53
C ALA A 65 16.71 15.06 11.12
N ALA A 66 15.82 15.03 10.12
CA ALA A 66 16.14 15.43 8.75
C ALA A 66 16.54 16.91 8.65
N ASP A 67 15.81 17.79 9.35
CA ASP A 67 16.11 19.23 9.43
C ASP A 67 17.47 19.49 10.11
N ALA A 68 17.79 18.73 11.16
CA ALA A 68 19.07 18.83 11.85
C ALA A 68 20.25 18.36 10.98
N VAL A 69 20.09 17.27 10.23
CA VAL A 69 21.14 16.74 9.34
C VAL A 69 21.38 17.68 8.16
N SER A 70 20.31 18.21 7.56
CA SER A 70 20.43 19.16 6.44
C SER A 70 21.09 20.48 6.86
N ASN A 71 20.91 20.92 8.10
CA ASN A 71 21.47 22.17 8.64
C ASN A 71 22.65 21.97 9.60
N LEU A 72 23.35 20.83 9.53
CA LEU A 72 24.39 20.45 10.47
C LEU A 72 25.50 21.51 10.61
N ARG A 73 25.95 22.09 9.49
CA ARG A 73 26.98 23.15 9.47
C ARG A 73 26.56 24.41 10.23
N THR A 74 25.29 24.77 10.16
CA THR A 74 24.72 25.91 10.88
C THR A 74 24.68 25.60 12.37
N ILE A 75 24.20 24.41 12.76
CA ILE A 75 24.11 23.98 14.15
C ILE A 75 25.49 23.95 14.83
N THR A 76 26.51 23.46 14.12
CA THR A 76 27.90 23.44 14.61
C THR A 76 28.50 24.83 14.70
N ALA A 77 28.24 25.71 13.73
CA ALA A 77 28.69 27.11 13.78
C ALA A 77 28.13 27.87 14.98
N PHE A 78 26.90 27.54 15.41
CA PHE A 78 26.26 28.11 16.60
C PHE A 78 26.52 27.32 17.90
N SER A 79 27.33 26.25 17.87
CA SER A 79 27.59 25.37 19.02
C SER A 79 26.30 24.90 19.74
N SER A 80 25.25 24.61 18.97
CA SER A 80 23.88 24.38 19.49
C SER A 80 23.45 22.91 19.47
N GLN A 81 24.40 21.99 19.34
CA GLN A 81 24.17 20.55 19.18
C GLN A 81 23.37 19.96 20.35
N ASP A 82 23.73 20.27 21.59
CA ASP A 82 23.04 19.78 22.79
C ASP A 82 21.57 20.21 22.84
N ARG A 83 21.27 21.41 22.33
CA ARG A 83 19.90 21.92 22.27
C ARG A 83 19.05 21.12 21.28
N ILE A 84 19.61 20.82 20.11
CA ILE A 84 18.92 20.01 19.08
C ILE A 84 18.70 18.58 19.58
N LEU A 85 19.71 17.97 20.22
CA LEU A 85 19.60 16.63 20.79
C LEU A 85 18.50 16.54 21.85
N LYS A 86 18.41 17.52 22.76
CA LYS A 86 17.31 17.58 23.75
C LYS A 86 15.93 17.72 23.11
N MET A 87 15.81 18.48 22.01
CA MET A 87 14.55 18.59 21.29
C MET A 87 14.17 17.26 20.62
N LEU A 88 15.14 16.53 20.07
CA LEU A 88 14.91 15.21 19.49
C LEU A 88 14.49 14.17 20.54
N GLU A 89 15.18 14.14 21.68
CA GLU A 89 14.84 13.26 22.80
C GLU A 89 13.40 13.51 23.29
N LYS A 90 13.05 14.78 23.47
CA LYS A 90 11.68 15.18 23.84
C LYS A 90 10.64 14.81 22.79
N ALA A 91 10.98 14.94 21.49
CA ALA A 91 10.10 14.52 20.41
C ALA A 91 9.91 12.98 20.35
N GLN A 92 10.84 12.19 20.89
CA GLN A 92 10.76 10.73 20.92
C GLN A 92 10.06 10.14 22.14
N GLU A 93 10.00 10.86 23.27
CA GLU A 93 9.35 10.37 24.50
C GLU A 93 7.86 10.01 24.31
N GLY A 94 7.12 10.85 23.58
CA GLY A 94 5.71 10.62 23.28
C GLY A 94 5.50 9.33 22.47
N PRO A 95 6.15 9.20 21.30
CA PRO A 95 6.13 7.99 20.48
C PRO A 95 6.56 6.74 21.24
N GLN A 96 7.59 6.80 22.08
CA GLN A 96 8.04 5.65 22.86
C GLN A 96 6.98 5.16 23.85
N LYS A 97 6.37 6.07 24.63
CA LYS A 97 5.34 5.71 25.61
C LYS A 97 4.10 5.12 24.94
N GLU A 98 3.67 5.70 23.82
CA GLU A 98 2.53 5.20 23.06
C GLU A 98 2.84 3.85 22.39
N ASN A 99 4.06 3.68 21.85
CA ASN A 99 4.49 2.43 21.24
C ASN A 99 4.51 1.27 22.25
N ILE A 100 4.97 1.51 23.49
CA ILE A 100 4.94 0.49 24.56
C ILE A 100 3.50 0.04 24.85
N ARG A 101 2.56 0.99 24.99
CA ARG A 101 1.14 0.65 25.25
C ARG A 101 0.55 -0.11 24.07
N GLN A 102 0.76 0.38 22.86
CA GLN A 102 0.31 -0.28 21.63
C GLN A 102 0.91 -1.68 21.47
N SER A 103 2.18 -1.87 21.81
CA SER A 103 2.86 -3.17 21.73
C SER A 103 2.25 -4.20 22.67
N TRP A 104 1.81 -3.80 23.87
CA TRP A 104 1.06 -4.69 24.77
C TRP A 104 -0.28 -5.12 24.18
N TYR A 105 -1.09 -4.17 23.68
CA TYR A 105 -2.37 -4.49 23.06
C TYR A 105 -2.19 -5.33 21.78
N ALA A 106 -1.19 -5.02 20.97
CA ALA A 106 -0.85 -5.78 19.77
C ALA A 106 -0.38 -7.19 20.11
N GLY A 107 0.47 -7.34 21.14
CA GLY A 107 0.94 -8.63 21.62
C GLY A 107 -0.21 -9.53 22.06
N ILE A 108 -1.15 -9.00 22.85
CA ILE A 108 -2.35 -9.75 23.25
C ILE A 108 -3.21 -10.11 22.03
N GLY A 109 -3.51 -9.16 21.15
CA GLY A 109 -4.35 -9.41 19.98
C GLY A 109 -3.76 -10.41 18.98
N LEU A 110 -2.46 -10.30 18.70
CA LEU A 110 -1.74 -11.23 17.82
C LEU A 110 -1.56 -12.60 18.48
N GLY A 111 -1.26 -12.62 19.78
CA GLY A 111 -1.14 -13.84 20.58
C GLY A 111 -2.44 -14.62 20.59
N THR A 112 -3.57 -13.99 20.94
CA THR A 112 -4.89 -14.62 20.93
C THR A 112 -5.25 -15.16 19.54
N SER A 113 -4.97 -14.40 18.47
CA SER A 113 -5.22 -14.88 17.12
C SER A 113 -4.31 -16.05 16.71
N GLN A 114 -3.07 -16.11 17.20
CA GLN A 114 -2.16 -17.25 17.03
C GLN A 114 -2.61 -18.48 17.79
N SER A 115 -3.04 -18.30 19.04
CA SER A 115 -3.61 -19.39 19.83
C SER A 115 -4.85 -19.99 19.16
N LEU A 116 -5.79 -19.16 18.67
CA LEU A 116 -6.98 -19.64 17.97
C LEU A 116 -6.63 -20.47 16.72
N MET A 117 -5.64 -20.00 15.93
CA MET A 117 -5.18 -20.72 14.74
C MET A 117 -4.55 -22.08 15.09
N SER A 118 -3.75 -22.14 16.16
CA SER A 118 -3.20 -23.40 16.67
C SER A 118 -4.28 -24.34 17.23
N CYS A 119 -5.29 -23.80 17.92
CA CYS A 119 -6.44 -24.57 18.40
C CYS A 119 -7.24 -25.18 17.24
N THR A 120 -7.43 -24.44 16.16
CA THR A 120 -8.04 -24.95 14.92
C THR A 120 -7.30 -26.18 14.39
N TRP A 121 -5.98 -26.12 14.25
CA TRP A 121 -5.20 -27.28 13.80
C TRP A 121 -5.29 -28.46 14.78
N ALA A 122 -5.29 -28.18 16.09
CA ALA A 122 -5.45 -29.21 17.10
C ALA A 122 -6.82 -29.91 17.00
N LEU A 123 -7.90 -29.15 16.73
CA LEU A 123 -9.24 -29.70 16.51
C LEU A 123 -9.30 -30.57 15.24
N ASP A 124 -8.66 -30.14 14.16
CA ASP A 124 -8.59 -30.92 12.91
C ASP A 124 -7.91 -32.27 13.13
N PHE A 125 -6.75 -32.28 13.81
CA PHE A 125 -6.05 -33.52 14.14
C PHE A 125 -6.80 -34.39 15.15
N TRP A 126 -7.44 -33.80 16.16
CA TRP A 126 -8.24 -34.54 17.14
C TRP A 126 -9.43 -35.22 16.47
N TYR A 127 -10.17 -34.49 15.63
CA TYR A 127 -11.32 -35.04 14.90
C TYR A 127 -10.87 -36.10 13.88
N GLY A 128 -9.79 -35.84 13.13
CA GLY A 128 -9.20 -36.80 12.21
C GLY A 128 -8.74 -38.09 12.90
N GLY A 129 -8.08 -37.97 14.06
CA GLY A 129 -7.68 -39.12 14.88
C GLY A 129 -8.88 -39.91 15.42
N ARG A 130 -9.96 -39.23 15.83
CA ARG A 130 -11.21 -39.89 16.24
C ARG A 130 -11.84 -40.67 15.09
N LEU A 131 -11.78 -40.15 13.88
CA LEU A 131 -12.29 -40.79 12.68
C LEU A 131 -11.49 -42.05 12.29
N ILE A 132 -10.17 -42.04 12.55
CA ILE A 132 -9.30 -43.23 12.42
C ILE A 132 -9.67 -44.29 13.46
N SER A 133 -9.85 -43.89 14.73
CA SER A 133 -10.20 -44.84 15.81
C SER A 133 -11.54 -45.54 15.57
N GLN A 134 -12.46 -44.93 14.83
CA GLN A 134 -13.76 -45.49 14.48
C GLN A 134 -13.73 -46.33 13.18
N GLY A 135 -12.58 -46.43 12.51
CA GLY A 135 -12.41 -47.21 11.28
C GLY A 135 -13.02 -46.57 10.03
N TYR A 136 -13.41 -45.30 10.07
CA TYR A 136 -14.01 -44.62 8.92
C TYR A 136 -12.98 -44.13 7.89
N ILE A 137 -11.76 -43.83 8.32
CA ILE A 137 -10.65 -43.40 7.45
C ILE A 137 -9.34 -44.07 7.86
N THR A 138 -8.46 -44.32 6.88
CA THR A 138 -7.10 -44.81 7.11
C THR A 138 -6.17 -43.65 7.43
N ALA A 139 -5.12 -43.87 8.24
CA ALA A 139 -4.10 -42.85 8.52
C ALA A 139 -3.48 -42.26 7.24
N LYS A 140 -3.24 -43.08 6.21
CA LYS A 140 -2.77 -42.63 4.89
C LYS A 140 -3.68 -41.55 4.29
N ALA A 141 -5.00 -41.81 4.27
CA ALA A 141 -5.99 -40.88 3.72
C ALA A 141 -6.03 -39.54 4.49
N LEU A 142 -5.82 -39.58 5.81
CA LEU A 142 -5.72 -38.36 6.62
C LEU A 142 -4.50 -37.51 6.24
N PHE A 143 -3.31 -38.12 6.20
CA PHE A 143 -2.08 -37.39 5.84
C PHE A 143 -2.09 -36.89 4.40
N GLU A 144 -2.64 -37.69 3.48
CA GLU A 144 -2.80 -37.32 2.07
C GLU A 144 -3.73 -36.11 1.92
N THR A 145 -4.91 -36.14 2.57
CA THR A 145 -5.87 -35.02 2.56
C THR A 145 -5.26 -33.77 3.21
N PHE A 146 -4.52 -33.93 4.31
CA PHE A 146 -3.85 -32.83 5.00
C PHE A 146 -2.77 -32.17 4.14
N MET A 147 -1.90 -32.96 3.49
CA MET A 147 -0.86 -32.44 2.60
C MET A 147 -1.43 -31.72 1.39
N ILE A 148 -2.51 -32.25 0.80
CA ILE A 148 -3.25 -31.58 -0.28
C ILE A 148 -3.78 -30.23 0.20
N LEU A 149 -4.42 -30.19 1.38
CA LEU A 149 -4.98 -28.95 1.91
C LEU A 149 -3.91 -27.90 2.20
N VAL A 150 -2.80 -28.27 2.86
CA VAL A 150 -1.70 -27.35 3.17
C VAL A 150 -1.06 -26.80 1.90
N SER A 151 -0.84 -27.66 0.90
CA SER A 151 -0.27 -27.25 -0.38
C SER A 151 -1.22 -26.30 -1.13
N THR A 152 -2.52 -26.59 -1.12
CA THR A 152 -3.55 -25.74 -1.72
C THR A 152 -3.64 -24.39 -1.02
N GLY A 153 -3.57 -24.37 0.31
CA GLY A 153 -3.56 -23.14 1.11
C GLY A 153 -2.39 -22.22 0.74
N ARG A 154 -1.19 -22.77 0.50
CA ARG A 154 -0.04 -21.99 0.00
C ARG A 154 -0.31 -21.41 -1.38
N VAL A 155 -0.79 -22.23 -2.32
CA VAL A 155 -1.13 -21.77 -3.67
C VAL A 155 -2.17 -20.64 -3.65
N ILE A 156 -3.17 -20.72 -2.77
CA ILE A 156 -4.16 -19.64 -2.57
C ILE A 156 -3.49 -18.37 -2.01
N ALA A 157 -2.60 -18.50 -1.04
CA ALA A 157 -1.89 -17.35 -0.47
C ALA A 157 -1.03 -16.63 -1.51
N ASP A 158 -0.29 -17.38 -2.33
CA ASP A 158 0.52 -16.86 -3.43
C ASP A 158 -0.35 -16.22 -4.51
N ALA A 159 -1.51 -16.81 -4.82
CA ALA A 159 -2.48 -16.18 -5.73
C ALA A 159 -2.97 -14.83 -5.19
N GLY A 160 -3.23 -14.75 -3.88
CA GLY A 160 -3.74 -13.54 -3.23
C GLY A 160 -2.75 -12.39 -3.25
N SER A 161 -1.46 -12.65 -2.99
CA SER A 161 -0.41 -11.63 -3.08
C SER A 161 -0.26 -11.12 -4.51
N MET A 162 -0.21 -12.02 -5.49
CA MET A 162 -0.11 -11.68 -6.91
C MET A 162 -1.31 -10.89 -7.43
N THR A 163 -2.52 -11.23 -6.98
CA THR A 163 -3.73 -10.46 -7.33
C THR A 163 -3.65 -9.04 -6.81
N THR A 164 -3.12 -8.85 -5.60
CA THR A 164 -2.90 -7.52 -5.01
C THR A 164 -1.86 -6.73 -5.80
N ASP A 165 -0.78 -7.37 -6.24
CA ASP A 165 0.27 -6.71 -7.03
C ASP A 165 -0.21 -6.36 -8.44
N LEU A 166 -1.03 -7.21 -9.06
CA LEU A 166 -1.66 -6.90 -10.34
C LEU A 166 -2.62 -5.72 -10.22
N ALA A 167 -3.40 -5.63 -9.14
CA ALA A 167 -4.27 -4.48 -8.88
C ALA A 167 -3.45 -3.18 -8.78
N LYS A 168 -2.37 -3.18 -7.98
CA LYS A 168 -1.45 -2.03 -7.88
C LYS A 168 -0.80 -1.67 -9.21
N GLY A 169 -0.43 -2.67 -10.01
CA GLY A 169 0.12 -2.47 -11.34
C GLY A 169 -0.91 -1.80 -12.27
N SER A 170 -2.17 -2.25 -12.23
CA SER A 170 -3.25 -1.64 -13.01
C SER A 170 -3.54 -0.20 -12.59
N ASP A 171 -3.51 0.10 -11.29
CA ASP A 171 -3.65 1.47 -10.78
C ASP A 171 -2.51 2.37 -11.27
N SER A 172 -1.29 1.83 -11.32
CA SER A 172 -0.11 2.57 -11.82
C SER A 172 -0.21 2.85 -13.32
N ILE A 173 -0.61 1.87 -14.12
CA ILE A 173 -0.84 2.03 -15.57
C ILE A 173 -1.96 3.07 -15.82
N ARG A 174 -3.04 3.03 -15.04
CA ARG A 174 -4.13 4.00 -15.13
C ARG A 174 -3.64 5.42 -14.87
N SER A 175 -2.74 5.62 -13.91
CA SER A 175 -2.10 6.92 -13.66
C SER A 175 -1.27 7.39 -14.86
N VAL A 176 -0.46 6.50 -15.46
CA VAL A 176 0.33 6.82 -16.66
C VAL A 176 -0.56 7.20 -17.84
N PHE A 177 -1.62 6.42 -18.12
CA PHE A 177 -2.57 6.76 -19.18
C PHE A 177 -3.33 8.05 -18.88
N ALA A 178 -3.66 8.36 -17.62
CA ALA A 178 -4.28 9.63 -17.26
C ALA A 178 -3.36 10.83 -17.52
N VAL A 179 -2.04 10.66 -17.40
CA VAL A 179 -1.05 11.70 -17.77
C VAL A 179 -0.89 11.77 -19.28
N LEU A 180 -0.86 10.64 -19.99
CA LEU A 180 -0.71 10.59 -21.44
C LEU A 180 -1.92 11.15 -22.19
N ASP A 181 -3.13 10.90 -21.68
CA ASP A 181 -4.41 11.33 -22.25
C ASP A 181 -4.81 12.74 -21.77
N ARG A 182 -3.96 13.38 -20.96
CA ARG A 182 -4.20 14.74 -20.49
C ARG A 182 -3.96 15.72 -21.64
N TYR A 183 -5.04 16.34 -22.11
CA TYR A 183 -4.94 17.46 -23.04
C TYR A 183 -4.27 18.68 -22.37
N THR A 184 -3.18 19.18 -22.96
CA THR A 184 -2.52 20.40 -22.51
C THR A 184 -3.20 21.62 -23.12
N ARG A 185 -3.48 22.64 -22.31
CA ARG A 185 -4.09 23.90 -22.78
C ARG A 185 -3.17 24.72 -23.71
N ILE A 186 -1.87 24.44 -23.70
CA ILE A 186 -0.88 25.02 -24.61
C ILE A 186 -0.29 23.83 -25.36
N GLU A 187 -0.52 23.75 -26.66
CA GLU A 187 0.05 22.71 -27.52
C GLU A 187 1.42 23.19 -28.04
N PRO A 188 2.52 22.55 -27.63
CA PRO A 188 3.85 22.95 -28.09
C PRO A 188 4.09 22.65 -29.58
N GLU A 189 3.27 21.77 -30.17
CA GLU A 189 3.34 21.39 -31.59
C GLU A 189 2.18 21.96 -32.41
N ASP A 190 1.54 23.04 -31.93
CA ASP A 190 0.44 23.71 -32.65
C ASP A 190 0.92 24.20 -34.03
N PRO A 191 0.39 23.65 -35.14
CA PRO A 191 0.76 24.07 -36.49
C PRO A 191 0.28 25.49 -36.83
N GLU A 192 -0.66 26.06 -36.07
CA GLU A 192 -1.07 27.47 -36.17
C GLU A 192 -0.24 28.39 -35.24
N GLY A 193 0.68 27.83 -34.46
CA GLY A 193 1.62 28.58 -33.63
C GLY A 193 2.56 29.45 -34.46
N TYR A 194 2.84 30.66 -33.99
CA TYR A 194 3.78 31.59 -34.64
C TYR A 194 5.19 30.97 -34.71
N GLN A 195 5.61 30.57 -35.92
CA GLN A 195 6.97 30.09 -36.20
C GLN A 195 7.82 31.25 -36.76
N PRO A 196 8.84 31.73 -36.03
CA PRO A 196 9.71 32.80 -36.53
C PRO A 196 10.57 32.32 -37.71
N ALA A 197 10.70 33.16 -38.74
CA ALA A 197 11.29 32.82 -40.04
C ALA A 197 12.84 32.75 -40.05
N SER A 198 13.52 33.03 -38.94
CA SER A 198 14.98 33.03 -38.84
C SER A 198 15.46 32.51 -37.48
N SER A 199 16.47 31.66 -37.50
CA SER A 199 17.19 31.18 -36.31
C SER A 199 18.07 32.25 -35.64
N GLU A 200 18.13 33.45 -36.21
CA GLU A 200 18.72 34.63 -35.57
C GLU A 200 17.64 35.34 -34.77
N VAL A 201 17.55 34.95 -33.50
CA VAL A 201 16.72 35.63 -32.52
C VAL A 201 17.46 36.93 -32.12
N ASN A 202 17.02 38.06 -32.66
CA ASN A 202 17.56 39.36 -32.26
C ASN A 202 17.03 39.72 -30.86
N GLU A 203 17.86 40.24 -29.95
CA GLU A 203 17.46 40.52 -28.56
C GLU A 203 16.20 41.39 -28.46
N SER A 204 15.98 42.27 -29.44
CA SER A 204 14.78 43.10 -29.53
C SER A 204 13.49 42.31 -29.75
N GLU A 205 13.55 41.22 -30.52
CA GLU A 205 12.39 40.39 -30.85
C GLU A 205 11.98 39.50 -29.66
N VAL A 206 12.95 39.04 -28.85
CA VAL A 206 12.69 38.36 -27.57
C VAL A 206 12.01 39.29 -26.58
N VAL A 207 12.48 40.55 -26.49
CA VAL A 207 11.90 41.55 -25.59
C VAL A 207 10.48 41.89 -26.01
N GLU A 208 10.19 41.97 -27.32
CA GLU A 208 8.85 42.25 -27.83
C GLU A 208 7.90 41.05 -27.63
N ALA A 209 8.36 39.82 -27.89
CA ALA A 209 7.58 38.61 -27.63
C ALA A 209 7.31 38.40 -26.13
N ALA A 210 8.29 38.65 -25.26
CA ALA A 210 8.11 38.59 -23.80
C ALA A 210 7.11 39.65 -23.29
N LYS A 211 7.07 40.81 -23.95
CA LYS A 211 6.12 41.89 -23.64
C LYS A 211 4.71 41.57 -24.15
N ALA A 212 4.58 41.00 -25.35
CA ALA A 212 3.32 40.55 -25.92
C ALA A 212 2.69 39.38 -25.14
N ALA A 213 3.52 38.49 -24.58
CA ALA A 213 3.08 37.37 -23.74
C ALA A 213 2.74 37.76 -22.28
N ASN A 214 2.79 39.05 -21.92
CA ASN A 214 2.59 39.53 -20.53
C ASN A 214 3.46 38.76 -19.50
N ALA A 215 4.69 38.39 -19.85
CA ALA A 215 5.57 37.61 -18.98
C ALA A 215 5.82 38.30 -17.62
N HIS A 216 5.75 39.64 -17.59
CA HIS A 216 5.84 40.43 -16.37
C HIS A 216 4.69 40.13 -15.38
N ASP A 217 3.46 39.94 -15.86
CA ASP A 217 2.32 39.57 -15.00
C ASP A 217 2.45 38.13 -14.50
N PHE A 218 3.00 37.22 -15.31
CA PHE A 218 3.26 35.84 -14.90
C PHE A 218 4.33 35.76 -13.80
N ILE A 219 5.42 36.52 -13.93
CA ILE A 219 6.49 36.62 -12.92
C ILE A 219 5.98 37.32 -11.65
N ALA A 220 5.12 38.34 -11.79
CA ALA A 220 4.47 38.99 -10.64
C ALA A 220 3.51 38.04 -9.90
N ALA A 221 2.79 37.17 -10.62
CA ALA A 221 1.90 36.16 -10.03
C ALA A 221 2.66 35.05 -9.30
N LEU A 222 3.87 34.67 -9.74
CA LEU A 222 4.72 33.70 -9.03
C LEU A 222 5.29 34.22 -7.71
N LYS A 223 5.26 35.54 -7.49
CA LYS A 223 5.78 36.18 -6.27
C LYS A 223 4.77 36.19 -5.12
N ASP A 224 3.53 35.74 -5.34
CA ASP A 224 2.53 35.59 -4.29
C ASP A 224 2.45 34.12 -3.82
N PRO A 225 3.02 33.77 -2.66
CA PRO A 225 3.16 32.37 -2.21
C PRO A 225 1.86 31.77 -1.65
N THR A 226 0.68 32.40 -1.86
CA THR A 226 -0.52 32.08 -1.07
C THR A 226 -1.76 31.59 -1.82
N HIS A 227 -1.65 31.10 -3.06
CA HIS A 227 -2.78 30.38 -3.66
C HIS A 227 -2.39 29.09 -4.42
N PRO A 228 -2.99 27.93 -4.06
CA PRO A 228 -2.85 26.72 -4.84
C PRO A 228 -3.56 26.93 -6.18
N CYS A 229 -2.88 26.54 -7.26
CA CYS A 229 -3.43 26.52 -8.62
C CYS A 229 -4.71 25.67 -8.68
N CYS A 230 -5.86 26.31 -8.49
CA CYS A 230 -7.16 25.83 -8.94
C CYS A 230 -7.66 26.78 -10.03
N PRO A 231 -8.21 26.27 -11.14
CA PRO A 231 -8.79 27.14 -12.16
C PRO A 231 -10.03 27.83 -11.58
N ARG A 232 -10.01 29.17 -11.53
CA ARG A 232 -11.25 29.96 -11.41
C ARG A 232 -12.03 29.78 -12.71
N ASP A 233 -13.30 29.43 -12.54
CA ASP A 233 -14.33 29.47 -13.56
C ASP A 233 -14.25 30.77 -14.38
N LEU A 234 -14.33 30.64 -15.71
CA LEU A 234 -14.64 31.76 -16.59
C LEU A 234 -16.05 32.26 -16.25
N PRO A 235 -16.26 33.57 -16.00
CA PRO A 235 -17.60 34.13 -16.06
C PRO A 235 -18.05 34.19 -17.52
N GLY A 236 -19.27 33.71 -17.77
CA GLY A 236 -19.88 33.70 -19.09
C GLY A 236 -19.93 35.09 -19.73
N HIS A 237 -19.57 35.13 -21.01
CA HIS A 237 -20.01 36.15 -21.93
C HIS A 237 -21.17 35.59 -22.74
N THR A 238 -22.39 35.98 -22.34
CA THR A 238 -23.57 35.97 -23.20
C THR A 238 -23.78 37.40 -23.71
N THR A 239 -24.39 37.51 -24.90
CA THR A 239 -24.82 38.70 -25.67
C THR A 239 -23.72 39.24 -26.61
N LEU A 240 -23.89 39.30 -27.93
CA LEU A 240 -25.07 39.35 -28.82
C LEU A 240 -24.76 38.61 -30.13
#